data_AF-A0A3C0JS73-F1
#
_entry.id   AF-A0A3C0JS73-F1
#
_cell.length_a   1.000
_cell.length_b   1.000
_cell.length_c   1.000
_cell.angle_alpha   90.00
_cell.angle_beta   90.00
_cell.angle_gamma   90.00
#
_symmetry.space_group_name_H-M   'P 1'
#
loop_
_entity.id
_entity.type
_entity.pdbx_description
1 polymer ?
#
loop_
_entity_poly.entity_id
_entity_poly.type
_entity_poly.pdbx_seq_one_letter_code
_entity_poly.pdbx_strand_id
1 'polypeptide(L)'
;PHTDPNLERHVAQNALRLASVKASVFLAKAALDQQPDSTEVFQSDGPTQAGRDGLPRVAYIGQIHSRQRVAEVDEQILYGANTAGMVPVMLHPNEWLDGGVVSGYQNMGVETYFYQNHPIITELYRWHREGKVTLVGTVATMAASDNEDRERNCMLASDMVKWNLAADGVALTKYGGGAPHADMALTARLCEESGIYTTVQVSDMSRDRQAESALLFNYPEVDAIIYVGGGDTYWNLPAVEKVVAGSPAMAAALEVAQEIPAGGICGVTSQQGISKLRCFVY
;
A
#
# COMPACT_ATOMS: atom_id res chain seq x y z
N PRO A 1 -24.28 -12.17 -8.54
CA PRO A 1 -24.45 -12.90 -7.26
C PRO A 1 -24.94 -11.95 -6.17
N HIS A 2 -26.08 -12.25 -5.54
CA HIS A 2 -26.63 -11.47 -4.43
C HIS A 2 -26.53 -12.32 -3.15
N THR A 3 -26.08 -11.71 -2.06
CA THR A 3 -26.05 -12.36 -0.74
C THR A 3 -27.44 -12.34 -0.12
N ASP A 4 -27.76 -13.31 0.73
CA ASP A 4 -28.97 -13.26 1.55
C ASP A 4 -28.95 -12.00 2.43
N PRO A 5 -30.01 -11.16 2.41
CA PRO A 5 -30.05 -9.93 3.20
C PRO A 5 -30.00 -10.16 4.72
N ASN A 6 -30.28 -11.38 5.20
CA ASN A 6 -30.23 -11.72 6.62
C ASN A 6 -28.85 -12.22 7.08
N LEU A 7 -27.89 -12.37 6.17
CA LEU A 7 -26.55 -12.84 6.50
C LEU A 7 -25.75 -11.73 7.19
N GLU A 8 -25.03 -12.09 8.25
CA GLU A 8 -24.08 -11.15 8.87
C GLU A 8 -23.08 -10.64 7.84
N ARG A 9 -22.79 -9.34 7.90
CA ARG A 9 -21.99 -8.66 6.88
C ARG A 9 -20.61 -9.30 6.69
N HIS A 10 -19.93 -9.67 7.77
CA HIS A 10 -18.60 -10.27 7.67
C HIS A 10 -18.65 -11.66 7.02
N VAL A 11 -19.70 -12.44 7.26
CA VAL A 11 -19.89 -13.77 6.64
C VAL A 11 -20.09 -13.62 5.13
N ALA A 12 -20.87 -12.63 4.70
CA ALA A 12 -20.99 -12.27 3.29
C ALA A 12 -19.64 -11.86 2.68
N GLN A 13 -18.87 -11.03 3.36
CA GLN A 13 -17.54 -10.57 2.90
C GLN A 13 -16.54 -11.72 2.81
N ASN A 14 -16.52 -12.62 3.79
CA ASN A 14 -15.69 -13.82 3.79
C ASN A 14 -16.05 -14.76 2.62
N ALA A 15 -17.35 -15.01 2.41
CA ALA A 15 -17.80 -15.84 1.29
C ALA A 15 -17.37 -15.24 -0.07
N LEU A 16 -17.50 -13.92 -0.23
CA LEU A 16 -17.03 -13.21 -1.43
C LEU A 16 -15.50 -13.28 -1.57
N ARG A 17 -14.74 -13.08 -0.49
CA ARG A 17 -13.28 -13.22 -0.47
C ARG A 17 -12.86 -14.61 -0.91
N LEU A 18 -13.44 -15.66 -0.33
CA LEU A 18 -13.13 -17.04 -0.65
C LEU A 18 -13.46 -17.37 -2.11
N ALA A 19 -14.60 -16.88 -2.61
CA ALA A 19 -14.97 -17.03 -4.02
C ALA A 19 -13.95 -16.34 -4.94
N SER A 20 -13.54 -15.12 -4.62
CA SER A 20 -12.53 -14.37 -5.38
C SER A 20 -11.17 -15.09 -5.40
N VAL A 21 -10.68 -15.57 -4.25
CA VAL A 21 -9.41 -16.31 -4.18
C VAL A 21 -9.49 -17.60 -4.99
N LYS A 22 -10.59 -18.36 -4.88
CA LYS A 22 -10.80 -19.57 -5.69
C LYS A 22 -10.85 -19.28 -7.19
N ALA A 23 -11.51 -18.19 -7.58
CA ALA A 23 -11.56 -17.75 -8.96
C ALA A 23 -10.16 -17.36 -9.47
N SER A 24 -9.37 -16.60 -8.69
CA SER A 24 -7.99 -16.25 -9.02
C SER A 24 -7.12 -17.49 -9.21
N VAL A 25 -7.19 -18.46 -8.30
CA VAL A 25 -6.45 -19.74 -8.42
C VAL A 25 -6.92 -20.53 -9.65
N PHE A 26 -8.23 -20.59 -9.92
CA PHE A 26 -8.76 -21.26 -11.09
C PHE A 26 -8.23 -20.66 -12.39
N LEU A 27 -8.21 -19.32 -12.49
CA LEU A 27 -7.67 -18.61 -13.66
C LEU A 27 -6.16 -18.80 -13.78
N ALA A 28 -5.42 -18.69 -12.67
CA ALA A 28 -3.95 -18.84 -12.66
C ALA A 28 -3.50 -20.24 -13.11
N LYS A 29 -4.30 -21.29 -12.88
CA LYS A 29 -4.00 -22.65 -13.35
C LYS A 29 -3.87 -22.75 -14.87
N ALA A 30 -4.53 -21.88 -15.63
CA ALA A 30 -4.41 -21.86 -17.09
C ALA A 30 -2.99 -21.45 -17.56
N ALA A 31 -2.20 -20.81 -16.70
CA ALA A 31 -0.85 -20.34 -17.00
C ALA A 31 0.26 -21.34 -16.63
N LEU A 32 -0.02 -22.42 -15.88
CA LEU A 32 1.01 -23.31 -15.32
C LEU A 32 1.92 -23.96 -16.38
N ASP A 33 1.35 -24.35 -17.52
CA ASP A 33 2.08 -25.01 -18.61
C ASP A 33 2.44 -24.05 -19.76
N GLN A 34 2.23 -22.73 -19.57
CA GLN A 34 2.55 -21.72 -20.58
C GLN A 34 3.97 -21.20 -20.36
N GLN A 35 4.71 -20.99 -21.46
CA GLN A 35 5.98 -20.27 -21.37
C GLN A 35 5.71 -18.76 -21.23
N PRO A 36 6.31 -18.09 -20.25
CA PRO A 36 6.14 -16.64 -20.11
C PRO A 36 6.95 -15.90 -21.18
N ASP A 37 6.45 -14.75 -21.62
CA ASP A 37 7.15 -13.88 -22.58
C ASP A 37 8.48 -13.34 -22.01
N SER A 38 8.55 -13.18 -20.68
CA SER A 38 9.75 -12.75 -19.98
C SER A 38 9.80 -13.32 -18.56
N THR A 39 10.98 -13.34 -17.97
CA THR A 39 11.19 -13.76 -16.59
C THR A 39 12.14 -12.77 -15.92
N GLU A 40 11.79 -12.37 -14.71
CA GLU A 40 12.63 -11.55 -13.84
C GLU A 40 12.92 -12.30 -12.56
N VAL A 41 14.15 -12.19 -12.05
CA VAL A 41 14.60 -12.81 -10.80
C VAL A 41 14.73 -11.74 -9.72
N PHE A 42 13.93 -11.88 -8.67
CA PHE A 42 13.97 -11.04 -7.47
C PHE A 42 14.81 -11.71 -6.38
N GLN A 43 16.12 -11.47 -6.41
CA GLN A 43 17.06 -12.00 -5.43
C GLN A 43 17.51 -10.91 -4.46
N SER A 44 17.39 -11.19 -3.18
CA SER A 44 18.02 -10.46 -2.08
C SER A 44 18.45 -11.48 -1.04
N ASP A 45 19.70 -11.46 -0.60
CA ASP A 45 20.19 -12.36 0.47
C ASP A 45 19.83 -11.82 1.87
N GLY A 46 18.83 -10.92 1.94
CA GLY A 46 18.39 -10.28 3.17
C GLY A 46 19.31 -9.14 3.62
N PRO A 47 19.34 -8.82 4.94
CA PRO A 47 20.06 -7.66 5.45
C PRO A 47 21.59 -7.82 5.46
N THR A 48 22.12 -9.05 5.49
CA THR A 48 23.56 -9.33 5.54
C THR A 48 24.06 -9.85 4.19
N GLN A 49 24.42 -8.95 3.28
CA GLN A 49 24.92 -9.29 1.94
C GLN A 49 26.39 -8.91 1.77
N ALA A 50 27.23 -9.87 1.38
CA ALA A 50 28.63 -9.62 1.07
C ALA A 50 28.79 -8.88 -0.29
N GLY A 51 29.82 -8.06 -0.43
CA GLY A 51 30.18 -7.42 -1.70
C GLY A 51 29.31 -6.22 -2.09
N ARG A 52 28.54 -5.67 -1.14
CA ARG A 52 27.69 -4.48 -1.32
C ARG A 52 28.08 -3.34 -0.37
N ASP A 53 29.32 -3.39 0.13
CA ASP A 53 29.86 -2.41 1.07
C ASP A 53 29.85 -1.00 0.45
N GLY A 54 29.42 -0.02 1.25
CA GLY A 54 29.35 1.39 0.83
C GLY A 54 28.12 1.78 -0.01
N LEU A 55 27.23 0.83 -0.36
CA LEU A 55 25.95 1.17 -0.99
C LEU A 55 24.91 1.57 0.08
N PRO A 56 24.08 2.61 -0.16
CA PRO A 56 22.98 2.95 0.73
C PRO A 56 22.04 1.76 0.97
N ARG A 57 21.75 1.48 2.24
CA ARG A 57 20.87 0.41 2.68
C ARG A 57 19.44 0.94 2.74
N VAL A 58 18.55 0.37 1.95
CA VAL A 58 17.17 0.86 1.83
C VAL A 58 16.17 -0.22 2.25
N ALA A 59 15.25 0.17 3.13
CA ALA A 59 14.12 -0.65 3.57
C ALA A 59 12.79 -0.08 3.05
N TYR A 60 11.72 -0.84 3.25
CA TYR A 60 10.35 -0.40 2.99
C TYR A 60 9.45 -0.69 4.20
N ILE A 61 8.60 0.27 4.59
CA ILE A 61 7.57 0.09 5.62
C ILE A 61 6.21 0.29 4.98
N GLY A 62 5.34 -0.72 5.06
CA GLY A 62 3.98 -0.67 4.52
C GLY A 62 2.94 -0.89 5.60
N GLN A 63 1.99 0.02 5.77
CA GLN A 63 0.76 -0.29 6.49
C GLN A 63 -0.10 -1.24 5.64
N ILE A 64 -0.53 -2.36 6.20
CA ILE A 64 -1.31 -3.39 5.49
C ILE A 64 -2.80 -3.36 5.82
N HIS A 65 -3.17 -2.71 6.94
CA HIS A 65 -4.55 -2.50 7.35
C HIS A 65 -4.63 -1.37 8.41
N SER A 66 -5.84 -0.92 8.74
CA SER A 66 -6.10 0.18 9.68
C SER A 66 -7.13 -0.20 10.75
N ARG A 67 -6.78 0.00 12.03
CA ARG A 67 -7.67 -0.24 13.17
C ARG A 67 -8.78 0.80 13.35
N GLN A 68 -8.89 1.77 12.44
CA GLN A 68 -10.12 2.57 12.32
C GLN A 68 -11.36 1.67 12.15
N ARG A 69 -11.14 0.46 11.63
CA ARG A 69 -12.06 -0.66 11.74
C ARG A 69 -11.31 -1.86 12.35
N VAL A 70 -11.92 -2.51 13.32
CA VAL A 70 -11.39 -3.80 13.80
C VAL A 70 -11.58 -4.83 12.68
N ALA A 71 -10.49 -5.51 12.31
CA ALA A 71 -10.55 -6.59 11.35
C ALA A 71 -11.53 -7.67 11.85
N GLU A 72 -12.41 -8.16 10.97
CA GLU A 72 -13.39 -9.19 11.36
C GLU A 72 -12.68 -10.48 11.74
N VAL A 73 -13.28 -11.31 12.59
CA VAL A 73 -12.62 -12.54 13.08
C VAL A 73 -12.09 -13.46 11.96
N ASP A 74 -12.73 -13.43 10.79
CA ASP A 74 -12.39 -14.21 9.61
C ASP A 74 -11.63 -13.41 8.54
N GLU A 75 -11.29 -12.15 8.79
CA GLU A 75 -10.55 -11.29 7.87
C GLU A 75 -9.05 -11.60 7.91
N GLN A 76 -8.63 -12.51 7.04
CA GLN A 76 -7.26 -12.98 6.90
C GLN A 76 -6.45 -12.09 5.96
N ILE A 77 -5.41 -11.43 6.47
CA ILE A 77 -4.65 -10.38 5.77
C ILE A 77 -3.17 -10.75 5.62
N LEU A 78 -2.51 -11.18 6.71
CA LEU A 78 -1.09 -11.54 6.72
C LEU A 78 -0.95 -13.04 6.99
N TYR A 79 -0.42 -13.81 6.04
CA TYR A 79 -0.22 -15.26 6.16
C TYR A 79 -1.46 -16.07 6.54
N GLY A 80 -2.64 -15.63 6.09
CA GLY A 80 -3.90 -16.29 6.46
C GLY A 80 -4.33 -15.98 7.90
N ALA A 81 -3.62 -15.12 8.63
CA ALA A 81 -3.98 -14.63 9.95
C ALA A 81 -4.66 -13.26 9.89
N ASN A 82 -5.47 -13.00 10.91
CA ASN A 82 -6.07 -11.70 11.18
C ASN A 82 -5.06 -10.73 11.80
N THR A 83 -5.30 -9.42 11.69
CA THR A 83 -4.39 -8.35 12.17
C THR A 83 -4.76 -7.78 13.55
N ALA A 84 -5.75 -8.34 14.25
CA ALA A 84 -6.15 -7.90 15.58
C ALA A 84 -5.01 -8.15 16.57
N GLY A 85 -4.53 -7.08 17.19
CA GLY A 85 -3.37 -7.14 18.10
C GLY A 85 -2.02 -7.35 17.41
N MET A 86 -1.97 -7.26 16.08
CA MET A 86 -0.71 -7.32 15.33
C MET A 86 0.20 -6.16 15.71
N VAL A 87 1.46 -6.48 16.02
CA VAL A 87 2.60 -5.55 16.06
C VAL A 87 3.31 -5.56 14.69
N PRO A 88 4.19 -4.58 14.38
CA PRO A 88 4.96 -4.62 13.13
C PRO A 88 5.71 -5.94 12.96
N VAL A 89 5.79 -6.44 11.72
CA VAL A 89 6.45 -7.70 11.37
C VAL A 89 7.44 -7.44 10.24
N MET A 90 8.69 -7.88 10.43
CA MET A 90 9.69 -7.87 9.35
C MET A 90 9.35 -8.96 8.34
N LEU A 91 9.39 -8.60 7.05
CA LEU A 91 9.18 -9.51 5.94
C LEU A 91 10.34 -9.37 4.96
N HIS A 92 10.75 -10.49 4.39
CA HIS A 92 11.54 -10.48 3.17
C HIS A 92 10.70 -9.86 2.03
N PRO A 93 11.28 -9.06 1.10
CA PRO A 93 10.48 -8.40 0.08
C PRO A 93 9.69 -9.37 -0.82
N ASN A 94 10.20 -10.59 -1.06
CA ASN A 94 9.46 -11.62 -1.81
C ASN A 94 8.20 -12.11 -1.10
N GLU A 95 8.10 -11.99 0.23
CA GLU A 95 6.89 -12.40 0.96
C GLU A 95 5.68 -11.56 0.55
N TRP A 96 5.88 -10.31 0.13
CA TRP A 96 4.82 -9.49 -0.46
C TRP A 96 4.42 -10.02 -1.85
N LEU A 97 5.41 -10.27 -2.70
CA LEU A 97 5.25 -10.71 -4.09
C LEU A 97 4.60 -12.10 -4.17
N ASP A 98 4.94 -12.99 -3.25
CA ASP A 98 4.45 -14.37 -3.16
C ASP A 98 3.05 -14.46 -2.52
N GLY A 99 2.45 -13.33 -2.12
CA GLY A 99 1.09 -13.28 -1.57
C GLY A 99 0.99 -13.54 -0.07
N GLY A 100 2.07 -13.33 0.69
CA GLY A 100 2.03 -13.31 2.15
C GLY A 100 1.11 -12.22 2.71
N VAL A 101 0.86 -11.16 1.93
CA VAL A 101 -0.09 -10.08 2.26
C VAL A 101 -1.22 -10.03 1.23
N VAL A 102 -2.47 -9.99 1.70
CA VAL A 102 -3.66 -9.74 0.89
C VAL A 102 -4.43 -8.53 1.44
N SER A 103 -5.22 -7.84 0.61
CA SER A 103 -6.01 -6.70 1.11
C SER A 103 -7.05 -7.13 2.14
N GLY A 104 -7.55 -6.20 2.98
CA GLY A 104 -8.71 -6.45 3.83
C GLY A 104 -10.03 -6.52 3.04
N TYR A 105 -11.15 -6.82 3.70
CA TYR A 105 -12.49 -6.79 3.11
C TYR A 105 -12.90 -5.40 2.65
N GLN A 106 -12.51 -4.38 3.42
CA GLN A 106 -12.68 -2.97 3.06
C GLN A 106 -11.33 -2.38 2.74
N ASN A 107 -11.01 -2.41 1.45
CA ASN A 107 -9.64 -2.23 0.98
C ASN A 107 -9.25 -0.77 0.74
N MET A 108 -10.17 0.20 0.81
CA MET A 108 -9.87 1.65 0.71
C MET A 108 -8.93 2.04 -0.46
N GLY A 109 -9.05 1.36 -1.61
CA GLY A 109 -8.20 1.58 -2.79
C GLY A 109 -6.89 0.79 -2.83
N VAL A 110 -6.70 -0.15 -1.91
CA VAL A 110 -5.60 -1.13 -1.86
C VAL A 110 -6.05 -2.45 -2.50
N GLU A 111 -5.19 -3.12 -3.25
CA GLU A 111 -5.55 -4.39 -3.90
C GLU A 111 -4.47 -5.44 -3.66
N THR A 112 -4.89 -6.70 -3.48
CA THR A 112 -3.96 -7.85 -3.38
C THR A 112 -3.04 -7.93 -4.59
N TYR A 113 -3.56 -7.63 -5.79
CA TYR A 113 -2.77 -7.61 -7.02
C TYR A 113 -1.54 -6.70 -6.90
N PHE A 114 -1.69 -5.52 -6.29
CA PHE A 114 -0.58 -4.57 -6.11
C PHE A 114 0.30 -4.86 -4.90
N TYR A 115 -0.07 -5.76 -3.99
CA TYR A 115 0.90 -6.34 -3.05
C TYR A 115 1.76 -7.40 -3.74
N GLN A 116 1.16 -8.20 -4.62
CA GLN A 116 1.88 -9.22 -5.39
C GLN A 116 2.71 -8.65 -6.55
N ASN A 117 2.35 -7.45 -7.03
CA ASN A 117 3.06 -6.69 -8.07
C ASN A 117 3.54 -5.34 -7.51
N HIS A 118 4.16 -5.38 -6.33
CA HIS A 118 4.41 -4.19 -5.54
C HIS A 118 5.39 -3.21 -6.20
N PRO A 119 4.94 -2.04 -6.68
CA PRO A 119 5.73 -1.18 -7.56
C PRO A 119 6.99 -0.62 -6.89
N ILE A 120 6.90 -0.25 -5.60
CA ILE A 120 8.05 0.21 -4.82
C ILE A 120 9.06 -0.92 -4.62
N ILE A 121 8.63 -2.10 -4.17
CA ILE A 121 9.51 -3.25 -3.95
C ILE A 121 10.19 -3.70 -5.26
N THR A 122 9.44 -3.78 -6.37
CA THR A 122 10.01 -4.16 -7.67
C THR A 122 11.04 -3.13 -8.16
N GLU A 123 10.81 -1.84 -7.91
CA GLU A 123 11.77 -0.78 -8.27
C GLU A 123 13.01 -0.79 -7.36
N LEU A 124 12.83 -1.07 -6.07
CA LEU A 124 13.95 -1.28 -5.13
C LEU A 124 14.78 -2.50 -5.54
N TYR A 125 14.15 -3.58 -6.01
CA TYR A 125 14.87 -4.71 -6.59
C TYR A 125 15.65 -4.34 -7.85
N ARG A 126 15.07 -3.50 -8.72
CA ARG A 126 15.78 -3.00 -9.90
C ARG A 126 17.02 -2.20 -9.51
N TRP A 127 16.88 -1.26 -8.57
CA TRP A 127 18.01 -0.46 -8.05
C TRP A 127 19.03 -1.32 -7.31
N HIS A 128 18.57 -2.35 -6.61
CA HIS A 128 19.41 -3.35 -6.00
C HIS A 128 20.23 -4.07 -7.06
N ARG A 129 19.63 -4.64 -8.10
CA ARG A 129 20.36 -5.30 -9.18
C ARG A 129 21.35 -4.35 -9.90
N GLU A 130 20.99 -3.08 -10.05
CA GLU A 130 21.85 -2.04 -10.66
C GLU A 130 22.99 -1.54 -9.76
N GLY A 131 23.10 -2.03 -8.52
CA GLY A 131 24.15 -1.63 -7.60
C GLY A 131 24.00 -0.19 -7.08
N LYS A 132 22.78 0.36 -7.08
CA LYS A 132 22.49 1.71 -6.54
C LYS A 132 22.21 1.69 -5.05
N VAL A 133 21.56 0.62 -4.57
CA VAL A 133 21.16 0.44 -3.16
C VAL A 133 21.31 -1.02 -2.76
N THR A 134 21.32 -1.27 -1.45
CA THR A 134 21.13 -2.61 -0.88
C THR A 134 19.72 -2.69 -0.31
N LEU A 135 18.81 -3.48 -0.91
CA LEU A 135 17.47 -3.72 -0.38
C LEU A 135 17.59 -4.68 0.81
N VAL A 136 17.45 -4.15 2.02
CA VAL A 136 17.78 -4.90 3.26
C VAL A 136 16.59 -5.64 3.86
N GLY A 137 15.37 -5.30 3.48
CA GLY A 137 14.16 -5.95 3.96
C GLY A 137 12.96 -5.01 3.95
N THR A 138 11.85 -5.50 4.51
CA THR A 138 10.61 -4.73 4.62
C THR A 138 9.96 -4.93 5.99
N VAL A 139 9.05 -4.05 6.35
CA VAL A 139 8.22 -4.16 7.56
C VAL A 139 6.76 -3.96 7.18
N ALA A 140 5.91 -4.92 7.51
CA ALA A 140 4.47 -4.75 7.49
C ALA A 140 4.01 -4.22 8.85
N THR A 141 3.26 -3.12 8.84
CA THR A 141 2.72 -2.50 10.05
C THR A 141 1.23 -2.19 9.90
N MET A 142 0.65 -1.58 10.92
CA MET A 142 -0.78 -1.36 11.08
C MET A 142 -1.02 0.06 11.57
N ALA A 143 -2.01 0.75 11.02
CA ALA A 143 -2.47 2.01 11.61
C ALA A 143 -3.28 1.71 12.89
N ALA A 144 -2.86 2.30 13.99
CA ALA A 144 -3.47 2.14 15.31
C ALA A 144 -4.75 2.98 15.46
N SER A 145 -5.63 2.52 16.35
CA SER A 145 -6.89 3.18 16.70
C SER A 145 -6.73 4.26 17.77
N ASP A 146 -5.73 4.12 18.63
CA ASP A 146 -5.47 4.97 19.79
C ASP A 146 -3.99 5.39 19.85
N ASN A 147 -3.67 6.30 20.78
CA ASN A 147 -2.36 6.92 20.86
C ASN A 147 -1.29 5.97 21.42
N GLU A 148 -1.64 5.12 22.38
CA GLU A 148 -0.68 4.20 23.01
C GLU A 148 -0.22 3.11 22.03
N ASP A 149 -1.17 2.51 21.30
CA ASP A 149 -0.86 1.55 20.25
C ASP A 149 -0.08 2.21 19.10
N ARG A 150 -0.38 3.48 18.78
CA ARG A 150 0.33 4.24 17.74
C ARG A 150 1.80 4.41 18.10
N GLU A 151 2.09 5.01 19.25
CA GLU A 151 3.47 5.27 19.68
C GLU A 151 4.28 3.98 19.73
N ARG A 152 3.69 2.92 20.30
CA ARG A 152 4.32 1.59 20.37
C ARG A 152 4.61 1.02 18.98
N ASN A 153 3.63 1.02 18.07
CA ASN A 153 3.81 0.43 16.74
C ASN A 153 4.80 1.24 15.88
N CYS A 154 4.77 2.58 15.98
CA CYS A 154 5.70 3.44 15.25
C CYS A 154 7.14 3.22 15.73
N MET A 155 7.36 3.17 17.04
CA MET A 155 8.66 2.87 17.64
C MET A 155 9.18 1.48 17.28
N LEU A 156 8.33 0.45 17.36
CA LEU A 156 8.73 -0.91 16.97
C LEU A 156 9.13 -0.98 15.49
N ALA A 157 8.38 -0.32 14.60
CA ALA A 157 8.70 -0.29 13.18
C ALA A 157 10.01 0.45 12.90
N SER A 158 10.24 1.62 13.52
CA SER A 158 11.49 2.38 13.38
C SER A 158 12.70 1.61 13.94
N ASP A 159 12.53 0.95 15.08
CA ASP A 159 13.60 0.15 15.69
C ASP A 159 13.96 -1.08 14.86
N MET A 160 12.97 -1.75 14.24
CA MET A 160 13.23 -2.85 13.33
C MET A 160 14.07 -2.41 12.13
N VAL A 161 13.74 -1.28 11.49
CA VAL A 161 14.54 -0.80 10.36
C VAL A 161 15.93 -0.30 10.79
N LYS A 162 16.04 0.31 11.98
CA LYS A 162 17.32 0.79 12.51
C LYS A 162 18.24 -0.33 12.94
N TRP A 163 17.79 -1.21 13.81
CA TRP A 163 18.65 -2.16 14.52
C TRP A 163 18.75 -3.51 13.83
N ASN A 164 17.67 -3.97 13.19
CA ASN A 164 17.65 -5.28 12.56
C ASN A 164 18.06 -5.20 11.09
N LEU A 165 17.60 -4.16 10.39
CA LEU A 165 17.92 -3.96 8.97
C LEU A 165 19.12 -3.03 8.74
N ALA A 166 19.53 -2.25 9.75
CA ALA A 166 20.59 -1.24 9.61
C ALA A 166 20.37 -0.35 8.37
N ALA A 167 19.14 0.13 8.18
CA ALA A 167 18.78 0.93 7.02
C ALA A 167 19.36 2.35 7.12
N ASP A 168 19.83 2.88 5.99
CA ASP A 168 20.19 4.30 5.81
C ASP A 168 19.01 5.11 5.29
N GLY A 169 18.07 4.45 4.60
CA GLY A 169 16.83 5.07 4.14
C GLY A 169 15.63 4.12 4.10
N VAL A 170 14.42 4.68 4.12
CA VAL A 170 13.17 3.92 4.12
C VAL A 170 12.08 4.61 3.31
N ALA A 171 11.41 3.83 2.46
CA ALA A 171 10.18 4.26 1.78
C ALA A 171 8.97 3.81 2.59
N LEU A 172 8.02 4.73 2.85
CA LEU A 172 6.82 4.45 3.63
C LEU A 172 5.55 4.62 2.80
N THR A 173 4.64 3.66 2.93
CA THR A 173 3.27 3.77 2.42
C THR A 173 2.24 3.43 3.48
N LYS A 174 1.06 4.03 3.33
CA LYS A 174 -0.06 3.89 4.26
C LYS A 174 -1.19 2.99 3.73
N TYR A 175 -2.14 2.67 4.61
CA TYR A 175 -3.40 2.00 4.28
C TYR A 175 -4.60 2.87 4.67
N GLY A 176 -5.42 3.31 3.71
CA GLY A 176 -6.58 4.16 3.98
C GLY A 176 -6.23 5.63 4.29
N GLY A 177 -7.18 6.38 4.85
CA GLY A 177 -7.02 7.80 5.20
C GLY A 177 -7.36 8.08 6.67
N GLY A 178 -7.02 9.26 7.18
CA GLY A 178 -7.19 9.60 8.61
C GLY A 178 -6.02 9.12 9.48
N ALA A 179 -6.29 8.33 10.54
CA ALA A 179 -5.26 7.83 11.47
C ALA A 179 -4.01 7.22 10.81
N PRO A 180 -4.10 6.45 9.70
CA PRO A 180 -2.96 6.00 8.90
C PRO A 180 -1.90 7.06 8.60
N HIS A 181 -2.31 8.32 8.36
CA HIS A 181 -1.39 9.42 8.11
C HIS A 181 -0.56 9.79 9.35
N ALA A 182 -1.20 9.86 10.53
CA ALA A 182 -0.51 10.21 11.76
C ALA A 182 0.51 9.14 12.16
N ASP A 183 0.13 7.87 12.06
CA ASP A 183 1.01 6.73 12.34
C ASP A 183 2.21 6.69 11.38
N MET A 184 1.98 6.88 10.08
CA MET A 184 3.06 6.88 9.09
C MET A 184 4.00 8.08 9.30
N ALA A 185 3.45 9.26 9.59
CA ALA A 185 4.25 10.46 9.84
C ALA A 185 5.10 10.34 11.11
N LEU A 186 4.53 9.78 12.19
CA LEU A 186 5.27 9.52 13.41
C LEU A 186 6.37 8.46 13.19
N THR A 187 6.07 7.38 12.46
CA THR A 187 7.07 6.37 12.10
C THR A 187 8.22 6.99 11.30
N ALA A 188 7.92 7.83 10.31
CA ALA A 188 8.92 8.53 9.52
C ALA A 188 9.77 9.46 10.39
N ARG A 189 9.14 10.28 11.24
CA ARG A 189 9.86 11.14 12.18
C ARG A 189 10.83 10.37 13.08
N LEU A 190 10.39 9.24 13.65
CA LEU A 190 11.26 8.41 14.51
C LEU A 190 12.45 7.83 13.73
N CYS A 191 12.24 7.48 12.45
CA CYS A 191 13.34 7.06 11.57
C CYS A 191 14.33 8.21 11.33
N GLU A 192 13.85 9.42 10.98
CA GLU A 192 14.69 10.61 10.76
C GLU A 192 15.48 11.01 12.02
N GLU A 193 14.83 11.05 13.18
CA GLU A 193 15.47 11.33 14.47
C GLU A 193 16.57 10.31 14.82
N SER A 194 16.48 9.09 14.27
CA SER A 194 17.50 8.04 14.40
C SER A 194 18.56 8.06 13.29
N GLY A 195 18.51 9.03 12.36
CA GLY A 195 19.43 9.18 11.24
C GLY A 195 19.15 8.28 10.05
N ILE A 196 17.89 7.90 9.81
CA ILE A 196 17.44 7.15 8.63
C ILE A 196 16.59 8.07 7.76
N TYR A 197 17.02 8.30 6.52
CA TYR A 197 16.28 9.16 5.59
C TYR A 197 14.96 8.52 5.16
N THR A 198 13.89 9.29 5.13
CA THR A 198 12.55 8.79 4.85
C THR A 198 11.98 9.38 3.58
N THR A 199 11.10 8.65 2.93
CA THR A 199 10.13 9.24 2.01
C THR A 199 8.75 8.67 2.29
N VAL A 200 7.74 9.54 2.34
CA VAL A 200 6.38 9.18 2.72
C VAL A 200 5.42 9.46 1.59
N GLN A 201 4.58 8.47 1.27
CA GLN A 201 3.53 8.66 0.28
C GLN A 201 2.23 9.14 0.93
N VAL A 202 1.73 10.30 0.50
CA VAL A 202 0.52 10.93 1.04
C VAL A 202 -0.52 11.18 -0.06
N SER A 203 -1.78 11.18 0.34
CA SER A 203 -2.92 11.56 -0.48
C SER A 203 -3.76 12.55 0.30
N ASP A 204 -4.26 13.61 -0.33
CA ASP A 204 -5.09 14.61 0.35
C ASP A 204 -6.55 14.13 0.45
N MET A 205 -7.15 14.34 1.62
CA MET A 205 -8.55 14.05 1.90
C MET A 205 -9.41 15.33 1.92
N SER A 206 -8.77 16.50 1.88
CA SER A 206 -9.43 17.80 1.74
C SER A 206 -10.10 17.92 0.38
N ARG A 207 -11.08 18.82 0.30
CA ARG A 207 -11.84 19.12 -0.93
C ARG A 207 -11.84 20.61 -1.27
N ASP A 208 -11.28 21.44 -0.38
CA ASP A 208 -11.34 22.90 -0.43
C ASP A 208 -10.05 23.53 -0.97
N ARG A 209 -9.03 22.71 -1.29
CA ARG A 209 -7.73 23.14 -1.84
C ARG A 209 -6.95 24.08 -0.92
N GLN A 210 -7.27 24.11 0.37
CA GLN A 210 -6.54 24.91 1.34
C GLN A 210 -5.38 24.10 1.91
N ALA A 211 -4.20 24.72 1.98
CA ALA A 211 -3.00 24.05 2.47
C ALA A 211 -3.19 23.58 3.92
N GLU A 212 -3.89 24.36 4.74
CA GLU A 212 -4.23 24.06 6.13
C GLU A 212 -5.14 22.83 6.26
N SER A 213 -6.08 22.67 5.32
CA SER A 213 -7.00 21.53 5.27
C SER A 213 -6.33 20.27 4.71
N ALA A 214 -5.35 20.44 3.83
CA ALA A 214 -4.54 19.36 3.25
C ALA A 214 -3.35 18.94 4.13
N LEU A 215 -3.02 19.73 5.16
CA LEU A 215 -1.89 19.49 6.05
C LEU A 215 -2.19 18.32 6.99
N LEU A 216 -1.66 17.15 6.67
CA LEU A 216 -1.89 15.92 7.43
C LEU A 216 -0.94 15.75 8.62
N PHE A 217 0.26 16.34 8.53
CA PHE A 217 1.30 16.42 9.57
C PHE A 217 2.30 17.51 9.18
N ASN A 218 3.11 17.98 10.15
CA ASN A 218 4.03 19.10 9.96
C ASN A 218 5.40 18.91 10.64
N TYR A 219 5.91 17.68 10.67
CA TYR A 219 7.24 17.41 11.21
C TYR A 219 8.32 17.97 10.27
N PRO A 220 9.15 18.94 10.71
CA PRO A 220 10.21 19.52 9.87
C PRO A 220 11.21 18.47 9.37
N GLU A 221 11.37 17.38 10.10
CA GLU A 221 12.26 16.27 9.77
C GLU A 221 11.75 15.43 8.59
N VAL A 222 10.43 15.42 8.34
CA VAL A 222 9.81 14.62 7.27
C VAL A 222 9.58 15.51 6.05
N ASP A 223 10.64 15.75 5.28
CA ASP A 223 10.67 16.73 4.19
C ASP A 223 10.56 16.13 2.77
N ALA A 224 10.76 14.82 2.61
CA ALA A 224 10.63 14.12 1.32
C ALA A 224 9.24 13.45 1.15
N ILE A 225 8.23 14.26 0.83
CA ILE A 225 6.83 13.83 0.71
C ILE A 225 6.44 13.59 -0.76
N ILE A 226 5.86 12.43 -1.06
CA ILE A 226 5.29 12.10 -2.37
C ILE A 226 3.78 12.28 -2.33
N TYR A 227 3.27 13.30 -3.00
CA TYR A 227 1.83 13.57 -3.14
C TYR A 227 1.22 12.80 -4.32
N VAL A 228 0.27 11.89 -4.05
CA VAL A 228 -0.44 11.10 -5.06
C VAL A 228 -1.88 11.58 -5.30
N GLY A 229 -2.14 12.89 -5.16
CA GLY A 229 -3.48 13.46 -5.40
C GLY A 229 -4.46 13.32 -4.25
N GLY A 230 -5.68 13.85 -4.44
CA GLY A 230 -6.68 13.94 -3.39
C GLY A 230 -8.08 14.33 -3.86
N GLY A 231 -8.98 14.60 -2.91
CA GLY A 231 -10.39 14.97 -3.16
C GLY A 231 -10.60 16.32 -3.85
N ASP A 232 -9.51 17.00 -4.17
CA ASP A 232 -9.41 18.37 -4.64
C ASP A 232 -9.11 18.47 -6.15
N THR A 233 -8.81 17.33 -6.78
CA THR A 233 -8.39 17.24 -8.18
C THR A 233 -9.44 16.52 -9.03
N TYR A 234 -9.80 17.12 -10.17
CA TYR A 234 -10.82 16.64 -11.09
C TYR A 234 -10.30 16.62 -12.54
N TRP A 235 -10.79 15.67 -13.33
CA TRP A 235 -10.48 15.55 -14.75
C TRP A 235 -11.77 15.48 -15.56
N ASN A 236 -11.77 16.19 -16.68
CA ASN A 236 -12.81 16.06 -17.69
C ASN A 236 -12.52 14.84 -18.56
N LEU A 237 -13.45 13.89 -18.58
CA LEU A 237 -13.47 12.78 -19.51
C LEU A 237 -14.45 13.08 -20.65
N PRO A 238 -14.05 12.86 -21.92
CA PRO A 238 -14.99 12.96 -23.03
C PRO A 238 -16.01 11.82 -22.96
N ALA A 239 -17.10 11.96 -23.71
CA ALA A 239 -18.01 10.86 -23.97
C ALA A 239 -17.26 9.67 -24.62
N VAL A 240 -17.69 8.46 -24.33
CA VAL A 240 -17.04 7.23 -24.81
C VAL A 240 -17.98 6.43 -25.70
N GLU A 241 -17.44 5.81 -26.75
CA GLU A 241 -18.22 4.99 -27.69
C GLU A 241 -18.68 3.65 -27.09
N LYS A 242 -18.01 3.20 -26.02
CA LYS A 242 -18.27 1.90 -25.40
C LYS A 242 -18.17 1.99 -23.89
N VAL A 243 -19.21 1.52 -23.21
CA VAL A 243 -19.28 1.42 -21.76
C VAL A 243 -19.44 -0.03 -21.32
N VAL A 244 -18.67 -0.44 -20.30
CA VAL A 244 -18.85 -1.72 -19.61
C VAL A 244 -19.29 -1.41 -18.19
N ALA A 245 -20.54 -1.74 -17.84
CA ALA A 245 -21.11 -1.41 -16.54
C ALA A 245 -22.04 -2.52 -16.03
N GLY A 246 -22.25 -2.56 -14.71
CA GLY A 246 -23.10 -3.56 -14.06
C GLY A 246 -24.61 -3.40 -14.30
N SER A 247 -25.05 -2.31 -14.92
CA SER A 247 -26.45 -2.07 -15.25
C SER A 247 -26.60 -1.07 -16.42
N PRO A 248 -27.74 -1.07 -17.15
CA PRO A 248 -28.02 -0.08 -18.18
C PRO A 248 -28.02 1.37 -17.67
N ALA A 249 -28.49 1.60 -16.45
CA ALA A 249 -28.50 2.92 -15.84
C ALA A 249 -27.08 3.44 -15.58
N MET A 250 -26.18 2.57 -15.09
CA MET A 250 -24.76 2.91 -14.93
C MET A 250 -24.08 3.10 -16.29
N ALA A 251 -24.47 2.32 -17.30
CA ALA A 251 -23.94 2.48 -18.65
C ALA A 251 -24.25 3.86 -19.22
N ALA A 252 -25.52 4.28 -19.17
CA ALA A 252 -25.97 5.59 -19.64
C ALA A 252 -25.30 6.75 -18.88
N ALA A 253 -25.05 6.60 -17.58
CA ALA A 253 -24.35 7.61 -16.78
C ALA A 253 -22.88 7.78 -17.16
N LEU A 254 -22.21 6.72 -17.61
CA LEU A 254 -20.78 6.72 -17.97
C LEU A 254 -20.52 6.98 -19.47
N GLU A 255 -21.56 6.95 -20.32
CA GLU A 255 -21.43 7.16 -21.78
C GLU A 255 -21.19 8.63 -22.14
N VAL A 256 -21.71 9.55 -21.33
CA VAL A 256 -21.62 10.99 -21.55
C VAL A 256 -20.30 11.58 -21.05
N ALA A 257 -19.95 12.77 -21.55
CA ALA A 257 -18.84 13.53 -21.00
C ALA A 257 -19.11 13.84 -19.53
N GLN A 258 -18.09 13.65 -18.69
CA GLN A 258 -18.22 13.78 -17.24
C GLN A 258 -16.94 14.33 -16.64
N GLU A 259 -17.09 15.06 -15.54
CA GLU A 259 -15.99 15.41 -14.67
C GLU A 259 -15.87 14.35 -13.58
N ILE A 260 -14.68 13.77 -13.40
CA ILE A 260 -14.43 12.75 -12.39
C ILE A 260 -13.36 13.21 -11.40
N PRO A 261 -13.52 12.91 -10.10
CA PRO A 261 -12.48 13.18 -9.11
C PRO A 261 -11.29 12.22 -9.26
N ALA A 262 -10.15 12.60 -8.70
CA ALA A 262 -8.92 11.79 -8.66
C ALA A 262 -9.12 10.35 -8.22
N GLY A 263 -9.90 10.16 -7.15
CA GLY A 263 -10.20 8.84 -6.62
C GLY A 263 -11.04 7.96 -7.55
N GLY A 264 -11.65 8.54 -8.59
CA GLY A 264 -12.37 7.79 -9.63
C GLY A 264 -11.46 7.22 -10.73
N ILE A 265 -10.19 7.63 -10.78
CA ILE A 265 -9.22 7.15 -11.77
C ILE A 265 -8.34 6.08 -11.12
N CYS A 266 -8.31 4.90 -11.75
CA CYS A 266 -7.46 3.80 -11.30
C CYS A 266 -6.00 4.24 -11.18
N GLY A 267 -5.41 4.02 -10.00
CA GLY A 267 -4.01 4.29 -9.72
C GLY A 267 -3.66 5.71 -9.28
N VAL A 268 -4.51 6.71 -9.53
CA VAL A 268 -4.17 8.11 -9.21
C VAL A 268 -3.94 8.31 -7.72
N THR A 269 -4.87 7.86 -6.87
CA THR A 269 -4.78 7.95 -5.40
C THR A 269 -4.32 6.65 -4.74
N SER A 270 -3.65 5.77 -5.48
CA SER A 270 -3.25 4.48 -4.94
C SER A 270 -2.19 4.66 -3.87
N GLN A 271 -2.41 3.97 -2.75
CA GLN A 271 -1.55 4.04 -1.58
C GLN A 271 -0.43 3.01 -1.62
N GLN A 272 -0.37 2.17 -2.67
CA GLN A 272 0.65 1.13 -2.84
C GLN A 272 1.74 1.54 -3.85
N GLY A 273 1.74 2.78 -4.34
CA GLY A 273 2.80 3.32 -5.22
C GLY A 273 2.61 3.09 -6.72
N ILE A 274 1.42 2.69 -7.19
CA ILE A 274 1.19 2.46 -8.62
C ILE A 274 0.91 3.76 -9.40
N SER A 275 0.74 4.87 -8.68
CA SER A 275 0.46 6.16 -9.31
C SER A 275 1.63 6.56 -10.20
N LYS A 276 1.32 6.80 -11.47
CA LYS A 276 2.29 7.34 -12.44
C LYS A 276 2.29 8.86 -12.45
N LEU A 277 1.40 9.49 -11.68
CA LEU A 277 1.36 10.93 -11.51
C LEU A 277 2.36 11.32 -10.43
N ARG A 278 3.28 12.23 -10.77
CA ARG A 278 4.28 12.77 -9.84
C ARG A 278 4.19 14.28 -9.90
N CYS A 279 3.91 14.91 -8.77
CA CYS A 279 4.17 16.34 -8.57
C CYS A 279 5.35 16.43 -7.61
N PHE A 280 6.44 17.07 -8.05
CA PHE A 280 7.55 17.42 -7.17
C PHE A 280 7.42 18.90 -6.87
N VAL A 281 7.33 19.24 -5.59
CA VAL A 281 7.52 20.61 -5.11
C VAL A 281 8.83 20.56 -4.33
N TYR A 282 9.85 21.24 -4.85
CA TYR A 282 11.10 21.49 -4.15
C TYR A 282 10.93 22.68 -3.22
#